data_AF-A0A653MTT9-F1
#
_entry.id   AF-A0A653MTT9-F1
#
_cell.length_a   1.000
_cell.length_b   1.000
_cell.length_c   1.000
_cell.angle_alpha   90.00
_cell.angle_beta   90.00
_cell.angle_gamma   90.00
#
_symmetry.space_group_name_H-M   'P 1'
#
loop_
_entity.id
_entity.type
_entity.pdbx_description
1 polymer ?
#
loop_
_entity_poly.entity_id
_entity_poly.type
_entity_poly.pdbx_seq_one_letter_code
_entity_poly.pdbx_strand_id
1 'polypeptide(L)' 'MKDSKFSDAQKAFILMEAWLSYYNEDRPHGVIGNKPPILLQNPGGTPSPPP' A
#
# COMPACT_ATOMS: atom_id res chain seq x y z
N MET A 1 11.73 -7.01 33.79
CA MET A 1 11.97 -6.84 32.34
C MET A 1 11.04 -7.77 31.57
N LYS A 2 9.74 -7.45 31.44
CA LYS A 2 8.81 -8.23 30.62
C LYS A 2 7.76 -7.33 29.97
N ASP A 3 8.22 -6.22 29.41
CA ASP A 3 7.40 -5.37 28.56
C ASP A 3 7.70 -5.74 27.11
N SER A 4 7.01 -6.75 26.59
CA SER A 4 6.94 -6.93 25.13
C SER A 4 5.49 -6.76 24.74
N LYS A 5 5.11 -5.50 24.52
CA LYS A 5 3.84 -5.17 23.88
C LYS A 5 3.91 -5.70 22.43
N PHE A 6 2.86 -6.41 22.06
CA PHE A 6 2.61 -7.09 20.78
C PHE A 6 3.34 -8.44 20.60
N SER A 7 2.54 -9.48 20.36
CA SER A 7 3.03 -10.77 19.91
C SER A 7 3.69 -10.64 18.53
N ASP A 8 4.56 -11.57 18.16
CA ASP A 8 5.28 -11.51 16.88
C ASP A 8 4.32 -11.52 15.68
N ALA A 9 3.20 -12.22 15.79
CA ALA A 9 2.14 -12.21 14.78
C ALA A 9 1.49 -10.82 14.62
N GLN A 10 1.22 -10.12 15.74
CA GLN A 10 0.68 -8.77 15.69
C GLN A 10 1.67 -7.77 15.10
N LYS A 11 2.97 -7.92 15.43
CA LYS A 11 4.03 -7.10 14.83
C LYS A 11 4.14 -7.35 13.33
N ALA A 12 4.11 -8.61 12.89
CA ALA A 12 4.15 -8.96 11.48
C ALA A 12 2.98 -8.36 10.71
N PHE A 13 1.77 -8.40 11.29
CA PHE A 13 0.59 -7.76 10.69
C PHE A 13 0.78 -6.26 10.52
N ILE A 14 1.16 -5.54 11.58
CA ILE A 14 1.35 -4.08 11.53
C ILE A 14 2.40 -3.69 10.51
N LEU A 15 3.52 -4.42 10.44
CA LEU A 15 4.58 -4.15 9.47
C LEU A 15 4.11 -4.39 8.04
N MET A 16 3.29 -5.41 7.80
CA MET A 16 2.77 -5.68 6.46
C MET A 16 1.78 -4.61 6.00
N GLU A 17 0.86 -4.20 6.88
CA GLU A 17 -0.08 -3.12 6.58
C GLU A 17 0.65 -1.80 6.32
N ALA A 18 1.63 -1.46 7.16
CA ALA A 18 2.44 -0.26 6.99
C ALA A 18 3.22 -0.27 5.67
N TRP A 19 3.77 -1.43 5.28
CA TRP A 19 4.45 -1.58 4.00
C TRP A 19 3.50 -1.41 2.82
N LEU A 20 2.31 -2.02 2.90
CA LEU A 20 1.30 -1.94 1.84
C LEU A 20 0.82 -0.50 1.63
N SER A 21 0.50 0.23 2.70
CA SER A 21 0.12 1.64 2.63
C SER A 21 1.24 2.50 2.07
N TYR A 22 2.46 2.41 2.62
CA TYR A 22 3.60 3.20 2.14
C TYR A 22 3.89 2.95 0.66
N TYR A 23 3.90 1.69 0.23
CA TYR A 23 4.22 1.34 -1.15
C TYR A 23 3.22 1.94 -2.14
N ASN A 24 1.93 1.90 -1.81
CA ASN A 24 0.87 2.32 -2.71
C ASN A 24 0.57 3.82 -2.64
N GLU A 25 0.65 4.42 -1.46
CA GLU A 25 0.15 5.77 -1.20
C GLU A 25 1.27 6.83 -1.19
N ASP A 26 2.48 6.47 -0.74
CA ASP A 26 3.54 7.46 -0.50
C ASP A 26 4.80 7.25 -1.35
N ARG A 27 5.13 6.00 -1.70
CA ARG A 27 6.43 5.68 -2.32
C ARG A 27 6.54 6.28 -3.73
N PRO A 28 7.50 7.18 -3.98
CA PRO A 28 7.72 7.73 -5.32
C PRO A 28 8.29 6.66 -6.24
N HIS A 29 7.64 6.46 -7.39
CA HIS A 29 8.10 5.52 -8.41
C HIS A 29 8.57 6.27 -9.66
N GLY A 30 9.87 6.19 -9.96
CA GLY A 30 10.49 6.92 -11.08
C GLY A 30 9.90 6.59 -12.45
N VAL A 31 9.50 5.33 -12.67
CA VAL A 31 8.89 4.88 -13.93
C VAL A 31 7.53 5.54 -14.23
N ILE A 32 6.88 6.13 -13.22
CA ILE A 32 5.60 6.83 -13.35
C ILE A 32 5.71 8.33 -13.02
N GLY A 33 6.92 8.89 -13.15
CA GLY A 33 7.17 10.31 -12.92
C GLY A 33 7.21 10.69 -11.44
N ASN A 34 7.78 9.83 -10.59
CA ASN A 34 7.92 10.02 -9.14
C ASN A 34 6.58 10.20 -8.40
N LYS A 35 5.53 9.58 -8.93
CA LYS A 35 4.21 9.55 -8.30
C LYS A 35 4.03 8.26 -7.48
N PRO A 36 3.12 8.24 -6.48
CA PRO A 36 2.74 7.02 -5.83
C PRO A 36 1.82 6.15 -6.72
N PRO A 37 1.88 4.81 -6.61
CA PRO A 37 1.11 3.88 -7.45
C PRO A 37 -0.41 4.11 -7.44
N ILE A 38 -1.00 4.54 -6.32
CA ILE A 38 -2.44 4.78 -6.18
C ILE A 38 -2.99 5.77 -7.23
N LEU A 39 -2.16 6.70 -7.72
CA LEU A 39 -2.57 7.65 -8.76
C LEU A 39 -2.79 7.00 -10.14
N LEU A 40 -2.37 5.75 -10.32
CA LEU A 40 -2.64 4.97 -11.53
C LEU A 40 -3.90 4.09 -11.42
N GLN A 41 -4.51 3.99 -10.23
CA GLN A 41 -5.75 3.24 -10.12
C GLN A 41 -6.83 3.93 -10.94
N ASN A 42 -7.36 3.21 -11.92
CA ASN A 42 -8.58 3.65 -12.60
C ASN A 42 -9.67 3.80 -11.53
N PRO A 43 -10.39 4.93 -11.46
CA PRO A 43 -11.58 5.03 -10.63
C PRO A 43 -12.51 3.91 -11.08
N GLY A 44 -12.72 2.90 -10.22
CA GLY A 44 -13.27 1.58 -10.56
C GLY A 44 -14.74 1.55 -11.00
N GLY A 45 -15.21 2.58 -11.69
CA GLY A 45 -16.56 2.72 -12.20
C GLY A 45 -16.67 3.05 -13.68
N THR A 46 -15.57 3.23 -14.44
CA THR A 46 -15.65 3.30 -15.90
C THR A 46 -15.52 1.89 -16.47
N PRO A 47 -16.62 1.25 -16.92
CA PRO A 47 -16.53 -0.02 -17.61
C PRO A 47 -15.71 0.18 -18.89
N SER A 48 -14.89 -0.79 -19.25
CA SER A 48 -14.35 -0.84 -20.62
C SER A 48 -15.52 -0.82 -21.61
N PRO A 49 -15.39 -0.13 -22.76
CA PRO A 49 -16.41 -0.19 -23.80
C PRO A 49 -16.67 -1.66 -24.19
N PRO A 50 -17.93 -2.04 -24.48
CA PRO A 50 -18.21 -3.36 -25.03
C PRO A 50 -17.49 -3.54 -26.38
N PRO A 51 -17.19 -4.79 -26.79
CA PRO A 51 -16.59 -5.10 -28.08
C PRO A 51 -17.47 -4.68 -29.26
#